data_AF-A0A6J1AS16-F1
#
_entry.id   AF-A0A6J1AS16-F1
#
_cell.length_a   1.000
_cell.length_b   1.000
_cell.length_c   1.000
_cell.angle_alpha   90.00
_cell.angle_beta   90.00
_cell.angle_gamma   90.00
#
_symmetry.space_group_name_H-M   'P 1'
#
loop_
_entity.id
_entity.type
_entity.pdbx_description
1 polymer ?
#
loop_
_entity_poly.entity_id
_entity_poly.type
_entity_poly.pdbx_seq_one_letter_code
_entity_poly.pdbx_strand_id
1 'polypeptide(L)'
;MRSIASCYSEHAIKVSDSYCSGPSTQAYLSPNLAPSTPNAVTCIYKAKHSSQRNLLITLTWCNNLIGQGLIINVDESLSTPSKFNSSSHHLRKSKGSKTFKSCNSEIEVFWDVSDAQYINGPEPSTRFSVVVLVDSELCLLLGDMNEELQIEKIQSGQPAAKFSLVSRSENFSGSTVYSTKAQFCDTGLAHDILIKCSGEEEGWRNPVLSVCIDQKKIFQVKRLRWNFRGNQIIFLDGLLVDMMWDLHDWLFKQTSGYAVFMFRTRSGLDSRLWLEEKGSLEQKEKERAEFSLLICACKSPD
;
A
#
# COMPACT_ATOMS: atom_id res chain seq x y z
N MET A 1 62.19 18.97 -48.54
CA MET A 1 60.85 19.42 -48.99
C MET A 1 60.23 18.34 -49.85
N ARG A 2 59.32 17.53 -49.30
CA ARG A 2 58.50 16.56 -50.04
C ARG A 2 57.04 16.93 -49.80
N SER A 3 56.37 17.27 -50.91
CA SER A 3 54.95 17.61 -51.00
C SER A 3 54.12 16.35 -50.80
N ILE A 4 53.12 16.41 -49.90
CA ILE A 4 52.11 15.36 -49.76
C ILE A 4 50.88 15.80 -50.53
N ALA A 5 50.53 15.01 -51.55
CA ALA A 5 49.34 15.15 -52.36
C ALA A 5 48.07 14.98 -51.52
N SER A 6 47.11 15.88 -51.71
CA SER A 6 45.76 15.82 -51.17
C SER A 6 44.86 14.99 -52.09
N CYS A 7 44.40 13.83 -51.61
CA CYS A 7 43.30 13.10 -52.23
C CYS A 7 41.98 13.64 -51.65
N TYR A 8 41.21 14.36 -52.48
CA TYR A 8 39.85 14.77 -52.16
C TYR A 8 38.91 13.56 -52.26
N SER A 9 38.23 13.21 -51.16
CA SER A 9 37.07 12.31 -51.17
C SER A 9 35.79 13.13 -51.00
N GLU A 10 34.97 13.23 -52.04
CA GLU A 10 33.74 14.03 -52.08
C GLU A 10 32.52 13.41 -51.34
N HIS A 11 32.73 12.65 -50.27
CA HIS A 11 31.63 12.03 -49.50
C HIS A 11 31.79 12.13 -47.97
N ALA A 12 32.50 13.16 -47.47
CA ALA A 12 32.60 13.38 -46.04
C ALA A 12 31.29 13.97 -45.48
N ILE A 13 30.55 13.17 -44.71
CA ILE A 13 29.38 13.60 -43.94
C ILE A 13 29.85 14.62 -42.91
N LYS A 14 29.28 15.83 -42.97
CA LYS A 14 29.53 16.91 -42.03
C LYS A 14 28.86 16.56 -40.70
N VAL A 15 29.63 16.00 -39.76
CA VAL A 15 29.18 15.86 -38.37
C VAL A 15 29.24 17.25 -37.75
N SER A 16 28.08 17.85 -37.52
CA SER A 16 27.98 19.11 -36.79
C SER A 16 28.29 18.87 -35.32
N ASP A 17 29.45 19.34 -34.86
CA ASP A 17 29.78 19.47 -33.45
C ASP A 17 28.96 20.62 -32.85
N SER A 18 27.74 20.32 -32.41
CA SER A 18 26.96 21.21 -31.56
C SER A 18 27.04 20.76 -30.11
N TYR A 19 28.00 21.35 -29.41
CA TYR A 19 28.03 21.65 -27.98
C TYR A 19 27.74 20.53 -26.99
N CYS A 20 28.82 20.11 -26.33
CA CYS A 20 28.86 19.49 -25.01
C CYS A 20 27.86 20.13 -24.02
N SER A 21 26.78 19.44 -23.70
CA SER A 21 26.12 19.59 -22.41
C SER A 21 26.90 18.74 -21.40
N GLY A 22 27.58 19.39 -20.45
CA GLY A 22 28.17 18.74 -19.28
C GLY A 22 27.10 18.03 -18.42
N PRO A 23 27.47 17.35 -17.32
CA PRO A 23 26.50 16.70 -16.46
C PRO A 23 25.57 17.76 -15.87
N SER A 24 24.37 17.86 -16.43
CA SER A 24 23.31 18.71 -15.92
C SER A 24 22.86 18.16 -14.57
N THR A 25 23.22 18.85 -13.49
CA THR A 25 22.66 18.67 -12.14
C THR A 25 21.30 19.35 -11.99
N GLN A 26 20.54 19.55 -13.08
CA GLN A 26 19.16 20.00 -12.99
C GLN A 26 18.24 18.79 -12.87
N ALA A 27 17.63 18.65 -11.69
CA ALA A 27 16.45 17.83 -11.50
C ALA A 27 15.37 18.34 -12.47
N TYR A 28 15.13 17.60 -13.55
CA TYR A 28 14.05 17.89 -14.49
C TYR A 28 12.71 17.76 -13.76
N LEU A 29 12.15 18.90 -13.39
CA LEU A 29 10.79 19.04 -12.91
C LEU A 29 9.85 18.70 -14.08
N SER A 30 9.38 17.45 -14.14
CA SER A 30 8.11 17.17 -14.81
C SER A 30 7.04 18.12 -14.23
N PRO A 31 6.00 18.52 -14.99
CA PRO A 31 4.89 19.27 -14.41
C PRO A 31 4.41 18.50 -13.19
N ASN A 32 4.38 19.18 -12.04
CA ASN A 32 3.98 18.64 -10.75
C ASN A 32 2.51 18.20 -10.84
N LEU A 33 2.28 17.00 -11.36
CA LEU A 33 1.02 16.31 -11.13
C LEU A 33 0.99 16.03 -9.64
N ALA A 34 0.12 16.76 -8.93
CA ALA A 34 -0.15 16.50 -7.53
C ALA A 34 -0.51 15.01 -7.39
N PRO A 35 0.10 14.27 -6.47
CA PRO A 35 -0.26 12.87 -6.26
C PRO A 35 -1.74 12.77 -5.91
N SER A 36 -2.42 11.77 -6.46
CA SER A 36 -3.81 11.51 -6.09
C SER A 36 -3.90 10.97 -4.68
N THR A 37 -5.01 11.26 -4.01
CA THR A 37 -5.43 10.62 -2.78
C THR A 37 -6.31 9.40 -3.08
N PRO A 38 -6.33 8.38 -2.20
CA PRO A 38 -7.21 7.23 -2.39
C PRO A 38 -8.67 7.64 -2.17
N ASN A 39 -9.58 6.98 -2.89
CA ASN A 39 -11.03 7.11 -2.73
C ASN A 39 -11.58 6.14 -1.67
N ALA A 40 -10.93 4.99 -1.52
CA ALA A 40 -11.23 4.01 -0.49
C ALA A 40 -9.95 3.37 0.04
N VAL A 41 -9.91 3.12 1.35
CA VAL A 41 -8.83 2.42 2.05
C VAL A 41 -9.45 1.27 2.84
N THR A 42 -9.00 0.05 2.58
CA THR A 42 -9.43 -1.17 3.29
C THR A 42 -8.26 -1.73 4.08
N CYS A 43 -8.42 -1.88 5.39
CA CYS A 43 -7.44 -2.47 6.29
C CYS A 43 -7.99 -3.77 6.89
N ILE A 44 -7.19 -4.83 6.86
CA ILE A 44 -7.52 -6.14 7.44
C ILE A 44 -6.60 -6.36 8.65
N TYR A 45 -7.22 -6.51 9.81
CA TYR A 45 -6.56 -6.77 11.08
C TYR A 45 -6.76 -8.22 11.48
N LYS A 46 -5.68 -8.90 11.85
CA LYS A 46 -5.72 -10.21 12.50
C LYS A 46 -5.74 -9.99 14.00
N ALA A 47 -6.82 -10.39 14.67
CA ALA A 47 -6.97 -10.32 16.12
C ALA A 47 -7.03 -11.73 16.73
N LYS A 48 -6.39 -11.93 17.88
CA LYS A 48 -6.42 -13.20 18.61
C LYS A 48 -7.40 -13.10 19.78
N HIS A 49 -8.46 -13.89 19.71
CA HIS A 49 -9.47 -14.01 20.77
C HIS A 49 -9.03 -15.03 21.84
N SER A 50 -9.52 -14.89 23.08
CA SER A 50 -9.16 -15.76 24.22
C SER A 50 -9.39 -17.26 23.96
N SER A 51 -10.40 -17.60 23.15
CA SER A 51 -10.71 -18.96 22.70
C SER A 51 -9.70 -19.56 21.69
N GLN A 52 -8.53 -18.92 21.49
CA GLN A 52 -7.50 -19.28 20.51
C GLN A 52 -7.95 -19.17 19.04
N ARG A 53 -9.09 -18.53 18.78
CA ARG A 53 -9.55 -18.23 17.42
C ARG A 53 -8.84 -17.00 16.88
N ASN A 54 -8.47 -17.04 15.60
CA ASN A 54 -7.94 -15.89 14.88
C ASN A 54 -9.08 -15.26 14.08
N LEU A 55 -9.36 -13.99 14.34
CA LEU A 55 -10.39 -13.21 13.67
C LEU A 55 -9.76 -12.26 12.67
N LEU A 56 -10.42 -12.08 11.53
CA LEU A 56 -10.08 -11.09 10.51
C LEU A 56 -11.11 -9.96 10.57
N ILE A 57 -10.68 -8.81 11.07
CA ILE A 57 -11.51 -7.61 11.15
C ILE A 57 -11.13 -6.72 9.98
N THR A 58 -12.06 -6.54 9.04
CA THR A 58 -11.87 -5.70 7.85
C THR A 58 -12.59 -4.37 8.06
N LEU A 59 -11.84 -3.27 7.95
CA LEU A 59 -12.36 -1.90 7.97
C LEU A 59 -12.16 -1.29 6.59
N THR A 60 -13.21 -0.73 6.00
CA THR A 60 -13.12 0.03 4.76
C THR A 60 -13.60 1.45 5.00
N TRP A 61 -12.70 2.40 4.83
CA TRP A 61 -12.95 3.83 4.80
C TRP A 61 -13.19 4.26 3.35
N CYS A 62 -14.26 4.99 3.07
CA CYS A 62 -14.53 5.49 1.72
C CYS A 62 -15.05 6.92 1.72
N ASN A 63 -14.62 7.69 0.71
CA ASN A 63 -15.20 8.98 0.39
C ASN A 63 -16.35 8.74 -0.59
N ASN A 64 -17.58 9.00 -0.16
CA ASN A 64 -18.75 9.00 -1.02
C ASN A 64 -19.19 10.45 -1.27
N LEU A 65 -20.03 10.67 -2.29
CA LEU A 65 -20.62 11.98 -2.60
C LEU A 65 -21.40 12.61 -1.42
N ILE A 66 -21.78 11.78 -0.43
CA ILE A 66 -22.59 12.15 0.73
C ILE A 66 -21.72 12.29 2.00
N GLY A 67 -20.41 12.03 1.91
CA GLY A 67 -19.46 12.14 3.02
C GLY A 67 -18.62 10.88 3.22
N GLN A 68 -17.96 10.80 4.37
CA GLN A 68 -17.11 9.68 4.76
C GLN A 68 -17.97 8.50 5.23
N GLY A 69 -17.63 7.30 4.77
CA GLY A 69 -18.26 6.06 5.19
C GLY A 69 -17.26 5.10 5.83
N LEU A 70 -17.70 4.40 6.87
CA LEU A 70 -16.99 3.28 7.47
C LEU A 70 -17.80 2.00 7.24
N ILE A 71 -17.17 0.98 6.69
CA ILE A 71 -17.74 -0.37 6.56
C ILE A 71 -16.88 -1.31 7.40
N ILE A 72 -17.53 -2.10 8.24
CA ILE A 72 -16.86 -3.13 9.04
C ILE A 72 -17.36 -4.52 8.67
N ASN A 73 -16.44 -5.46 8.67
CA ASN A 73 -16.70 -6.88 8.54
C ASN A 73 -15.80 -7.67 9.47
N VAL A 74 -16.30 -8.78 10.01
CA VAL A 74 -15.55 -9.66 10.91
C VAL A 74 -15.79 -11.10 10.48
N ASP A 75 -14.70 -11.77 10.11
CA ASP A 75 -14.67 -13.16 9.66
C ASP A 75 -13.68 -13.98 10.50
N GLU A 76 -13.79 -15.31 10.43
CA GLU A 76 -12.85 -16.23 11.06
C GLU A 76 -11.74 -16.58 10.05
N SER A 77 -10.48 -16.57 10.52
CA SER A 77 -9.31 -16.97 9.73
C SER A 77 -9.27 -18.49 9.53
N LEU A 78 -10.26 -19.07 8.85
CA LEU A 78 -10.25 -20.49 8.50
C LEU A 78 -9.27 -20.75 7.35
N SER A 79 -8.48 -21.81 7.47
CA SER A 79 -7.51 -22.27 6.45
C SER A 79 -8.16 -22.81 5.16
N THR A 80 -9.48 -22.75 5.06
CA THR A 80 -10.25 -23.21 3.91
C THR A 80 -11.09 -22.06 3.35
N PRO A 81 -11.15 -21.89 2.01
CA PRO A 81 -11.99 -20.87 1.38
C PRO A 81 -13.46 -21.32 1.43
N SER A 82 -14.03 -21.42 2.62
CA SER A 82 -15.47 -21.62 2.78
C SER A 82 -16.17 -20.28 2.55
N LYS A 83 -17.05 -20.26 1.55
CA LYS A 83 -18.04 -19.22 1.21
C LYS A 83 -18.11 -18.09 2.24
N PHE A 84 -17.50 -16.95 1.91
CA PHE A 84 -17.65 -15.69 2.63
C PHE A 84 -19.14 -15.30 2.68
N ASN A 85 -19.86 -15.77 3.70
CA ASN A 85 -21.14 -15.19 4.11
C ASN A 85 -20.83 -13.98 5.01
N SER A 86 -20.05 -13.06 4.46
CA SER A 86 -19.62 -11.86 5.15
C SER A 86 -20.74 -10.82 5.04
N SER A 87 -21.45 -10.58 6.14
CA SER A 87 -22.36 -9.45 6.23
C SER A 87 -21.54 -8.18 6.45
N SER A 88 -21.21 -7.47 5.39
CA SER A 88 -20.58 -6.15 5.52
C SER A 88 -21.55 -5.16 6.19
N HIS A 89 -21.11 -4.47 7.22
CA HIS A 89 -21.93 -3.53 7.97
C HIS A 89 -21.49 -2.09 7.71
N HIS A 90 -22.33 -1.35 6.97
CA HIS A 90 -22.11 0.09 6.73
C HIS A 90 -22.52 0.91 7.96
N LEU A 91 -21.59 1.69 8.49
CA LEU A 91 -21.74 2.62 9.60
C LEU A 91 -21.87 4.04 9.04
N ARG A 92 -23.11 4.52 8.88
CA ARG A 92 -23.40 5.81 8.22
C ARG A 92 -23.34 7.03 9.13
N LYS A 93 -23.37 6.83 10.45
CA LYS A 93 -23.30 7.92 11.43
C LYS A 93 -21.83 8.20 11.74
N SER A 94 -21.48 9.45 12.01
CA SER A 94 -20.12 9.81 12.45
C SER A 94 -19.77 9.26 13.83
N LYS A 95 -20.77 9.01 14.69
CA LYS A 95 -20.57 8.39 16.01
C LYS A 95 -21.70 7.40 16.29
N GLY A 96 -21.37 6.29 16.95
CA GLY A 96 -22.38 5.34 17.40
C GLY A 96 -21.82 3.99 17.81
N SER A 97 -22.75 3.06 18.02
CA SER A 97 -22.45 1.66 18.25
C SER A 97 -23.35 0.77 17.41
N LYS A 98 -22.90 -0.45 17.17
CA LYS A 98 -23.63 -1.48 16.43
C LYS A 98 -23.25 -2.85 16.93
N THR A 99 -24.26 -3.66 17.21
CA THR A 99 -24.10 -5.06 17.60
C THR A 99 -24.65 -5.96 16.51
N PHE A 100 -23.93 -7.02 16.18
CA PHE A 100 -24.36 -8.05 15.23
C PHE A 100 -23.68 -9.38 15.56
N LYS A 101 -24.17 -10.47 14.95
CA LYS A 101 -23.58 -11.80 15.12
C LYS A 101 -22.77 -12.17 13.87
N SER A 102 -21.52 -12.61 14.06
CA SER A 102 -20.70 -13.26 13.04
C SER A 102 -19.79 -14.29 13.71
N CYS A 103 -19.34 -15.31 12.97
CA CYS A 103 -18.41 -16.33 13.49
C CYS A 103 -18.89 -17.04 14.77
N ASN A 104 -20.21 -17.19 14.95
CA ASN A 104 -20.85 -17.71 16.17
C ASN A 104 -20.56 -16.91 17.46
N SER A 105 -20.15 -15.65 17.32
CA SER A 105 -19.89 -14.73 18.42
C SER A 105 -20.75 -13.46 18.28
N GLU A 106 -20.98 -12.79 19.41
CA GLU A 106 -21.56 -11.45 19.42
C GLU A 106 -20.46 -10.41 19.20
N ILE A 107 -20.67 -9.51 18.26
CA ILE A 107 -19.72 -8.47 17.90
C ILE A 107 -20.33 -7.13 18.20
N GLU A 108 -19.62 -6.34 18.99
CA GLU A 108 -19.98 -4.97 19.31
C GLU A 108 -18.93 -4.03 18.73
N VAL A 109 -19.39 -3.06 17.96
CA VAL A 109 -18.54 -2.06 17.33
C VAL A 109 -18.94 -0.70 17.86
N PHE A 110 -17.99 0.04 18.40
CA PHE A 110 -18.14 1.43 18.79
C PHE A 110 -17.23 2.27 17.90
N TRP A 111 -17.75 3.39 17.40
CA TRP A 111 -16.95 4.29 16.59
C TRP A 111 -17.28 5.73 16.92
N ASP A 112 -16.25 6.56 16.88
CA ASP A 112 -16.36 8.00 16.95
C ASP A 112 -15.39 8.62 15.94
N VAL A 113 -15.96 9.22 14.91
CA VAL A 113 -15.25 9.99 13.87
C VAL A 113 -15.83 11.40 13.76
N SER A 114 -16.54 11.91 14.77
CA SER A 114 -17.16 13.24 14.71
C SER A 114 -16.14 14.36 14.58
N ASP A 115 -15.00 14.23 15.25
CA ASP A 115 -13.93 15.23 15.30
C ASP A 115 -12.69 14.82 14.49
N ALA A 116 -12.84 13.75 13.69
CA ALA A 116 -11.76 13.16 12.91
C ALA A 116 -11.13 14.17 11.95
N GLN A 117 -9.80 14.17 11.91
CA GLN A 117 -9.03 14.94 10.93
C GLN A 117 -8.52 14.02 9.83
N TYR A 118 -8.46 14.57 8.62
CA TYR A 118 -8.10 13.84 7.41
C TYR A 118 -6.98 14.60 6.72
N ILE A 119 -5.88 13.91 6.41
CA ILE A 119 -4.75 14.48 5.69
C ILE A 119 -4.86 14.14 4.20
N ASN A 120 -4.82 12.84 3.87
CA ASN A 120 -4.76 12.35 2.49
C ASN A 120 -5.65 11.11 2.29
N GLY A 121 -6.95 11.33 2.04
CA GLY A 121 -7.91 10.26 1.72
C GLY A 121 -9.02 10.10 2.76
N PRO A 122 -9.75 8.97 2.73
CA PRO A 122 -10.94 8.74 3.55
C PRO A 122 -10.64 8.20 4.97
N GLU A 123 -9.41 7.74 5.21
CA GLU A 123 -8.99 7.22 6.51
C GLU A 123 -8.65 8.39 7.45
N PRO A 124 -9.23 8.46 8.66
CA PRO A 124 -8.86 9.45 9.67
C PRO A 124 -7.38 9.35 10.07
N SER A 125 -6.70 10.49 10.21
CA SER A 125 -5.33 10.53 10.73
C SER A 125 -5.27 10.68 12.25
N THR A 126 -6.17 11.46 12.82
CA THR A 126 -6.22 11.81 14.26
C THR A 126 -7.65 12.17 14.67
N ARG A 127 -7.89 12.27 15.98
CA ARG A 127 -9.17 12.56 16.62
C ARG A 127 -10.29 11.59 16.27
N PHE A 128 -9.96 10.30 16.28
CA PHE A 128 -10.96 9.27 16.03
C PHE A 128 -10.82 8.08 16.99
N SER A 129 -11.86 7.24 17.03
CA SER A 129 -11.89 6.00 17.77
C SER A 129 -12.67 4.94 16.99
N VAL A 130 -12.12 3.73 16.90
CA VAL A 130 -12.86 2.51 16.55
C VAL A 130 -12.50 1.42 17.55
N VAL A 131 -13.53 0.83 18.17
CA VAL A 131 -13.42 -0.25 19.15
C VAL A 131 -14.25 -1.42 18.66
N VAL A 132 -13.66 -2.62 18.64
CA VAL A 132 -14.37 -3.87 18.33
C VAL A 132 -14.20 -4.83 19.48
N LEU A 133 -15.34 -5.23 20.06
CA LEU A 133 -15.45 -6.28 21.05
C LEU A 133 -16.07 -7.53 20.42
N VAL A 134 -15.60 -8.70 20.83
CA VAL A 134 -16.15 -10.00 20.44
C VAL A 134 -16.42 -10.77 21.73
N ASP A 135 -17.68 -11.16 21.96
CA ASP A 135 -18.13 -11.77 23.22
C ASP A 135 -17.64 -10.97 24.46
N SER A 136 -17.75 -9.64 24.38
CA SER A 136 -17.26 -8.66 25.38
C SER A 136 -15.73 -8.58 25.56
N GLU A 137 -14.94 -9.29 24.75
CA GLU A 137 -13.48 -9.23 24.73
C GLU A 137 -12.97 -8.21 23.69
N LEU A 138 -12.04 -7.32 24.09
CA LEU A 138 -11.46 -6.34 23.16
C LEU A 138 -10.55 -7.01 22.13
N CYS A 139 -10.95 -6.92 20.86
CA CYS A 139 -10.21 -7.49 19.73
C CYS A 139 -9.51 -6.43 18.87
N LEU A 140 -10.08 -5.22 18.74
CA LEU A 140 -9.46 -4.14 17.96
C LEU A 140 -9.69 -2.79 18.65
N LEU A 141 -8.63 -1.98 18.68
CA LEU A 141 -8.66 -0.61 19.19
C LEU A 141 -7.84 0.29 18.25
N LEU A 142 -8.49 1.24 17.60
CA LEU A 142 -7.85 2.18 16.68
C LEU A 142 -8.18 3.62 17.04
N GLY A 143 -7.26 4.53 16.72
CA GLY A 143 -7.41 5.96 16.96
C GLY A 143 -6.94 6.41 18.35
N ASP A 144 -6.75 7.72 18.46
CA ASP A 144 -6.16 8.45 19.58
C ASP A 144 -7.19 8.89 20.64
N MET A 145 -8.49 8.88 20.33
CA MET A 145 -9.54 9.24 21.32
C MET A 145 -9.80 8.15 22.37
N ASN A 146 -9.02 7.06 22.36
CA ASN A 146 -9.19 5.90 23.23
C ASN A 146 -8.18 5.82 24.38
N GLU A 147 -7.39 6.88 24.60
CA GLU A 147 -6.34 6.90 25.63
C GLU A 147 -6.88 6.53 27.02
N GLU A 148 -8.07 7.01 27.39
CA GLU A 148 -8.71 6.70 28.68
C GLU A 148 -8.99 5.19 28.84
N LEU A 149 -9.55 4.53 27.82
CA LEU A 149 -9.79 3.08 27.81
C LEU A 149 -8.48 2.28 27.86
N GLN A 150 -7.41 2.78 27.26
CA GLN A 150 -6.09 2.15 27.36
C GLN A 150 -5.53 2.26 28.78
N ILE A 151 -5.64 3.43 29.40
CA ILE A 151 -5.18 3.70 30.77
C ILE A 151 -5.96 2.84 31.78
N GLU A 152 -7.29 2.77 31.69
CA GLU A 152 -8.13 1.94 32.56
C GLU A 152 -7.79 0.45 32.45
N LYS A 153 -7.47 -0.04 31.25
CA LYS A 153 -7.07 -1.44 31.03
C LYS A 153 -5.71 -1.77 31.64
N ILE A 154 -4.75 -0.85 31.50
CA ILE A 154 -3.44 -0.97 32.14
C ILE A 154 -3.60 -1.01 33.66
N GLN A 155 -4.48 -0.18 34.24
CA GLN A 155 -4.74 -0.12 35.68
C GLN A 155 -5.52 -1.34 36.21
N SER A 156 -6.44 -1.88 35.42
CA SER A 156 -7.25 -3.05 35.79
C SER A 156 -6.54 -4.39 35.59
N GLY A 157 -5.32 -4.40 35.03
CA GLY A 157 -4.54 -5.61 34.78
C GLY A 157 -5.14 -6.53 33.71
N GLN A 158 -6.10 -6.04 32.92
CA GLN A 158 -6.67 -6.83 31.83
C GLN A 158 -5.68 -6.97 30.67
N PRO A 159 -5.69 -8.13 29.96
CA PRO A 159 -4.83 -8.31 28.79
C PRO A 159 -5.13 -7.25 27.73
N ALA A 160 -4.09 -6.59 27.22
CA ALA A 160 -4.21 -5.72 26.06
C ALA A 160 -4.68 -6.53 24.84
N ALA A 161 -5.49 -5.90 23.98
CA ALA A 161 -5.94 -6.52 22.74
C ALA A 161 -4.74 -6.91 21.88
N LYS A 162 -4.72 -8.17 21.42
CA LYS A 162 -3.66 -8.71 20.57
C LYS A 162 -4.13 -8.71 19.13
N PHE A 163 -3.82 -7.64 18.40
CA PHE A 163 -4.10 -7.53 16.97
C PHE A 163 -2.89 -7.02 16.19
N SER A 164 -2.88 -7.30 14.89
CA SER A 164 -1.85 -6.84 13.94
C SER A 164 -2.50 -6.50 12.60
N LEU A 165 -1.99 -5.49 11.91
CA LEU A 165 -2.42 -5.16 10.55
C LEU A 165 -1.73 -6.11 9.57
N VAL A 166 -2.50 -6.93 8.85
CA VAL A 166 -1.96 -7.93 7.92
C VAL A 166 -2.10 -7.53 6.45
N SER A 167 -3.07 -6.66 6.14
CA SER A 167 -3.25 -6.17 4.77
C SER A 167 -3.86 -4.78 4.73
N ARG A 168 -3.39 -3.96 3.80
CA ARG A 168 -3.93 -2.65 3.46
C ARG A 168 -4.18 -2.61 1.95
N SER A 169 -5.35 -2.15 1.52
CA SER A 169 -5.71 -1.97 0.12
C SER A 169 -6.18 -0.54 -0.12
N GLU A 170 -5.63 0.12 -1.12
CA GLU A 170 -5.94 1.50 -1.46
C GLU A 170 -6.44 1.60 -2.90
N ASN A 171 -7.60 2.23 -3.08
CA ASN A 171 -8.22 2.39 -4.38
C ASN A 171 -8.12 3.85 -4.83
N PHE A 172 -7.48 4.09 -5.97
CA PHE A 172 -7.32 5.39 -6.61
C PHE A 172 -8.15 5.46 -7.90
N SER A 173 -8.49 6.66 -8.35
CA SER A 173 -9.17 6.88 -9.64
C SER A 173 -8.54 8.02 -10.43
N GLY A 174 -8.45 7.86 -11.75
CA GLY A 174 -8.15 8.96 -12.69
C GLY A 174 -6.73 9.53 -12.67
N SER A 175 -5.84 9.01 -11.82
CA SER A 175 -4.47 9.51 -11.68
C SER A 175 -3.43 8.56 -12.28
N THR A 176 -2.25 9.11 -12.53
CA THR A 176 -1.04 8.39 -12.95
C THR A 176 0.10 8.50 -11.94
N VAL A 177 -0.13 9.25 -10.85
CA VAL A 177 0.81 9.47 -9.76
C VAL A 177 0.09 9.15 -8.46
N TYR A 178 0.53 8.09 -7.78
CA TYR A 178 -0.06 7.60 -6.55
C TYR A 178 0.93 7.80 -5.41
N SER A 179 0.50 8.47 -4.34
CA SER A 179 1.31 8.65 -3.13
C SER A 179 0.60 8.00 -1.96
N THR A 180 1.35 7.25 -1.17
CA THR A 180 0.84 6.60 0.04
C THR A 180 1.92 6.51 1.10
N LYS A 181 1.51 6.27 2.35
CA LYS A 181 2.38 5.98 3.48
C LYS A 181 2.11 4.56 3.95
N ALA A 182 3.17 3.76 4.10
CA ALA A 182 3.04 2.41 4.61
C ALA A 182 4.19 2.06 5.57
N GLN A 183 3.86 1.31 6.61
CA GLN A 183 4.80 0.73 7.56
C GLN A 183 4.82 -0.78 7.31
N PHE A 184 6.01 -1.34 7.05
CA PHE A 184 6.15 -2.75 6.67
C PHE A 184 6.45 -3.68 7.85
N CYS A 185 6.65 -3.15 9.06
CA CYS A 185 6.67 -3.92 10.29
C CYS A 185 6.30 -3.06 11.49
N ASP A 186 5.77 -3.68 12.54
CA ASP A 186 5.26 -2.98 13.73
C ASP A 186 6.28 -2.03 14.37
N THR A 187 7.57 -2.37 14.31
CA THR A 187 8.68 -1.57 14.85
C THR A 187 9.38 -0.68 13.82
N GLY A 188 8.97 -0.74 12.55
CA GLY A 188 9.60 -0.02 11.45
C GLY A 188 9.13 1.42 11.34
N LEU A 189 9.66 2.14 10.36
CA LEU A 189 9.21 3.50 10.07
C LEU A 189 8.03 3.47 9.08
N ALA A 190 7.21 4.52 9.11
CA ALA A 190 6.27 4.77 8.03
C ALA A 190 7.03 5.41 6.86
N HIS A 191 6.99 4.76 5.70
CA HIS A 191 7.69 5.20 4.50
C HIS A 191 6.76 5.89 3.51
N ASP A 192 7.25 6.95 2.88
CA ASP A 192 6.56 7.65 1.80
C ASP A 192 6.80 6.92 0.47
N ILE A 193 5.76 6.31 -0.08
CA ILE A 193 5.82 5.59 -1.36
C ILE A 193 5.17 6.44 -2.45
N LEU A 194 5.90 6.69 -3.52
CA LEU A 194 5.42 7.39 -4.71
C LEU A 194 5.57 6.49 -5.94
N ILE A 195 4.45 6.21 -6.59
CA ILE A 195 4.39 5.44 -7.83
C ILE A 195 3.94 6.35 -8.96
N LYS A 196 4.73 6.44 -10.02
CA LYS A 196 4.44 7.27 -11.20
C LYS A 196 4.43 6.43 -12.47
N CYS A 197 3.32 6.48 -13.20
CA CYS A 197 3.12 5.88 -14.52
C CYS A 197 2.99 6.99 -15.56
N SER A 198 4.08 7.51 -16.10
CA SER A 198 4.04 8.62 -17.06
C SER A 198 4.54 8.21 -18.44
N GLY A 199 4.02 8.85 -19.49
CA GLY A 199 4.75 8.98 -20.75
C GLY A 199 5.96 9.90 -20.56
N GLU A 200 7.08 9.61 -21.23
CA GLU A 200 8.18 10.58 -21.38
C GLU A 200 7.73 11.78 -22.23
N GLU A 201 8.62 12.74 -22.52
CA GLU A 201 8.35 13.95 -23.31
C GLU A 201 7.69 13.67 -24.69
N GLU A 202 7.80 12.44 -25.23
CA GLU A 202 7.15 11.97 -26.46
C GLU A 202 5.71 11.41 -26.27
N GLY A 203 5.12 11.57 -25.09
CA GLY A 203 3.76 11.13 -24.74
C GLY A 203 3.64 9.64 -24.39
N TRP A 204 2.41 9.11 -24.38
CA TRP A 204 2.08 7.72 -24.00
C TRP A 204 2.60 6.65 -24.97
N ARG A 205 3.49 6.98 -25.93
CA ARG A 205 4.13 6.00 -26.81
C ARG A 205 5.05 5.07 -26.03
N ASN A 206 5.83 5.63 -25.12
CA ASN A 206 6.81 4.90 -24.30
C ASN A 206 6.54 5.16 -22.81
N PRO A 207 5.46 4.59 -22.23
CA PRO A 207 5.18 4.77 -20.82
C PRO A 207 6.28 4.13 -19.96
N VAL A 208 6.49 4.73 -18.79
CA VAL A 208 7.50 4.33 -17.82
C VAL A 208 6.87 4.28 -16.43
N LEU A 209 7.15 3.21 -15.70
CA LEU A 209 6.86 3.09 -14.27
C LEU A 209 8.08 3.55 -13.48
N SER A 210 7.90 4.49 -12.56
CA SER A 210 8.93 4.91 -11.60
C SER A 210 8.41 4.74 -10.19
N VAL A 211 9.24 4.19 -9.32
CA VAL A 211 8.91 3.96 -7.91
C VAL A 211 9.94 4.66 -7.04
N CYS A 212 9.48 5.54 -6.17
CA CYS A 212 10.30 6.21 -5.17
C CYS A 212 9.80 5.84 -3.77
N ILE A 213 10.74 5.65 -2.86
CA ILE A 213 10.48 5.48 -1.42
C ILE A 213 11.30 6.52 -0.68
N ASP A 214 10.70 7.27 0.22
CA ASP A 214 11.31 8.37 0.98
C ASP A 214 12.09 9.33 0.09
N GLN A 215 11.44 9.76 -1.00
CA GLN A 215 11.99 10.66 -2.02
C GLN A 215 13.18 10.09 -2.81
N LYS A 216 13.60 8.85 -2.54
CA LYS A 216 14.65 8.14 -3.28
C LYS A 216 14.05 7.24 -4.34
N LYS A 217 14.48 7.39 -5.60
CA LYS A 217 14.10 6.48 -6.68
C LYS A 217 14.70 5.10 -6.44
N ILE A 218 13.84 4.09 -6.28
CA ILE A 218 14.24 2.70 -6.05
C ILE A 218 14.51 2.01 -7.39
N PHE A 219 13.56 2.10 -8.32
CA PHE A 219 13.73 1.56 -9.67
C PHE A 219 12.83 2.25 -10.70
N GLN A 220 13.10 1.97 -11.97
CA GLN A 220 12.35 2.47 -13.11
C GLN A 220 12.23 1.39 -14.18
N VAL A 221 11.02 1.16 -14.67
CA VAL A 221 10.73 0.17 -15.73
C VAL A 221 10.42 0.93 -17.02
N LYS A 222 11.40 0.96 -17.91
CA LYS A 222 11.24 1.53 -19.25
C LYS A 222 10.44 0.58 -20.15
N ARG A 223 9.90 1.13 -21.24
CA ARG A 223 9.14 0.38 -22.25
C ARG A 223 8.01 -0.42 -21.61
N LEU A 224 7.21 0.23 -20.76
CA LEU A 224 6.21 -0.41 -19.90
C LEU A 224 5.15 -1.19 -20.67
N ARG A 225 4.91 -0.88 -21.95
CA ARG A 225 4.07 -1.68 -22.86
C ARG A 225 4.58 -3.12 -23.11
N TRP A 226 5.86 -3.38 -22.87
CA TRP A 226 6.46 -4.71 -22.97
C TRP A 226 6.69 -5.34 -21.58
N ASN A 227 6.79 -4.51 -20.54
CA ASN A 227 7.06 -4.89 -19.15
C ASN A 227 5.89 -4.54 -18.23
N PHE A 228 4.65 -4.63 -18.73
CA PHE A 228 3.45 -4.18 -18.00
C PHE A 228 3.11 -5.09 -16.82
N ARG A 229 3.69 -6.29 -16.77
CA ARG A 229 3.67 -7.19 -15.62
C ARG A 229 5.10 -7.49 -15.20
N GLY A 230 5.37 -7.44 -13.91
CA GLY A 230 6.70 -7.75 -13.39
C GLY A 230 6.78 -7.60 -11.89
N ASN A 231 7.98 -7.82 -11.37
CA ASN A 231 8.26 -7.77 -9.95
C ASN A 231 9.69 -7.26 -9.68
N GLN A 232 9.91 -6.74 -8.48
CA GLN A 232 11.19 -6.27 -7.97
C GLN A 232 11.25 -6.52 -6.46
N ILE A 233 12.41 -6.94 -5.95
CA ILE A 233 12.64 -7.05 -4.51
C ILE A 233 13.26 -5.76 -4.00
N ILE A 234 12.73 -5.24 -2.90
CA ILE A 234 13.18 -4.02 -2.22
C ILE A 234 13.64 -4.42 -0.82
N PHE A 235 14.77 -3.88 -0.37
CA PHE A 235 15.24 -4.04 1.00
C PHE A 235 14.91 -2.78 1.80
N LEU A 236 14.12 -2.92 2.86
CA LEU A 236 13.56 -1.82 3.63
C LEU A 236 13.38 -2.26 5.09
N ASP A 237 13.87 -1.47 6.05
CA ASP A 237 13.82 -1.79 7.49
C ASP A 237 14.33 -3.19 7.87
N GLY A 238 15.34 -3.69 7.17
CA GLY A 238 15.86 -5.05 7.40
C GLY A 238 14.98 -6.17 6.85
N LEU A 239 13.96 -5.84 6.06
CA LEU A 239 13.02 -6.77 5.44
C LEU A 239 13.19 -6.81 3.93
N LEU A 240 12.86 -7.97 3.36
CA LEU A 240 12.66 -8.13 1.93
C LEU A 240 11.18 -7.89 1.62
N VAL A 241 10.92 -6.88 0.80
CA VAL A 241 9.58 -6.52 0.33
C VAL A 241 9.50 -6.81 -1.17
N ASP A 242 8.62 -7.74 -1.55
CA ASP A 242 8.28 -7.98 -2.94
C ASP A 242 7.38 -6.85 -3.43
N MET A 243 7.82 -6.10 -4.44
CA MET A 243 6.94 -5.25 -5.22
C MET A 243 6.56 -5.96 -6.52
N MET A 244 5.27 -6.06 -6.81
CA MET A 244 4.73 -6.60 -8.05
C MET A 244 3.82 -5.57 -8.70
N TRP A 245 3.72 -5.61 -10.03
CA TRP A 245 2.79 -4.75 -10.78
C TRP A 245 2.11 -5.50 -11.91
N ASP A 246 0.86 -5.12 -12.18
CA ASP A 246 0.11 -5.44 -13.39
C ASP A 246 -0.58 -4.18 -13.92
N LEU A 247 -0.16 -3.74 -15.10
CA LEU A 247 -0.62 -2.55 -15.80
C LEU A 247 -1.25 -2.86 -17.16
N HIS A 248 -1.54 -4.13 -17.43
CA HIS A 248 -2.08 -4.55 -18.71
C HIS A 248 -3.38 -3.80 -19.03
N ASP A 249 -4.35 -3.87 -18.13
CA ASP A 249 -5.65 -3.25 -18.35
C ASP A 249 -5.54 -1.73 -18.43
N TRP A 250 -4.71 -1.12 -17.59
CA TRP A 250 -4.42 0.31 -17.66
C TRP A 250 -3.85 0.73 -19.01
N LEU A 251 -2.95 -0.04 -19.62
CA LEU A 251 -2.28 0.35 -20.86
C LEU A 251 -3.11 0.06 -22.11
N PHE A 252 -3.88 -1.03 -22.11
CA PHE A 252 -4.52 -1.55 -23.32
C PHE A 252 -6.04 -1.40 -23.34
N LYS A 253 -6.71 -1.14 -22.20
CA LYS A 253 -8.15 -0.82 -22.16
C LYS A 253 -8.34 0.70 -22.09
N GLN A 254 -9.15 1.23 -23.00
CA GLN A 254 -9.38 2.68 -23.11
C GLN A 254 -10.32 3.20 -22.01
N THR A 255 -11.41 2.49 -21.70
CA THR A 255 -12.51 3.02 -20.88
C THR A 255 -12.58 2.49 -19.45
N SER A 256 -12.03 1.30 -19.17
CA SER A 256 -12.14 0.62 -17.86
C SER A 256 -10.86 -0.10 -17.46
N GLY A 257 -9.72 0.54 -17.71
CA GLY A 257 -8.41 -0.01 -17.35
C GLY A 257 -8.14 0.04 -15.85
N TYR A 258 -7.48 -0.98 -15.33
CA TYR A 258 -6.98 -1.04 -13.95
C TYR A 258 -5.46 -1.21 -13.93
N ALA A 259 -4.83 -0.55 -12.97
CA ALA A 259 -3.45 -0.72 -12.59
C ALA A 259 -3.40 -1.30 -11.19
N VAL A 260 -2.59 -2.33 -10.98
CA VAL A 260 -2.43 -2.99 -9.68
C VAL A 260 -0.97 -3.00 -9.30
N PHE A 261 -0.66 -2.57 -8.09
CA PHE A 261 0.65 -2.66 -7.47
C PHE A 261 0.50 -3.38 -6.13
N MET A 262 1.39 -4.30 -5.83
CA MET A 262 1.38 -5.02 -4.56
C MET A 262 2.77 -4.96 -3.94
N PHE A 263 2.85 -4.52 -2.69
CA PHE A 263 4.01 -4.70 -1.84
C PHE A 263 3.69 -5.79 -0.83
N ARG A 264 4.58 -6.75 -0.65
CA ARG A 264 4.38 -7.86 0.28
C ARG A 264 5.66 -8.12 1.04
N THR A 265 5.59 -8.11 2.37
CA THR A 265 6.74 -8.48 3.21
C THR A 265 6.93 -9.99 3.16
N ARG A 266 8.17 -10.42 3.00
CA ARG A 266 8.51 -11.84 3.11
C ARG A 266 8.70 -12.21 4.58
N SER A 267 8.03 -13.27 5.02
CA SER A 267 8.24 -13.88 6.34
C SER A 267 9.38 -14.92 6.28
N GLY A 268 9.87 -15.35 7.46
CA GLY A 268 11.20 -15.96 7.64
C GLY A 268 11.56 -17.19 6.79
N LEU A 269 10.59 -17.94 6.24
CA LEU A 269 10.87 -19.05 5.33
C LEU A 269 11.05 -18.60 3.87
N ASP A 270 10.40 -17.51 3.46
CA ASP A 270 10.39 -16.97 2.09
C ASP A 270 11.53 -15.95 1.86
N SER A 271 12.19 -15.51 2.94
CA SER A 271 13.39 -14.66 2.90
C SER A 271 14.69 -15.42 2.60
N ARG A 272 14.63 -16.73 2.38
CA ARG A 272 15.80 -17.61 2.15
C ARG A 272 16.31 -17.50 0.72
N LEU A 273 16.99 -16.40 0.41
CA LEU A 273 17.86 -16.31 -0.75
C LEU A 273 19.15 -17.12 -0.46
N TRP A 274 19.17 -18.40 -0.82
CA TRP A 274 20.36 -19.23 -1.07
C TRP A 274 21.53 -19.21 -0.05
N LEU A 275 21.27 -19.01 1.23
CA LEU A 275 22.24 -19.36 2.29
C LEU A 275 21.67 -20.54 3.07
N GLU A 276 22.15 -21.74 2.74
CA GLU A 276 22.08 -22.90 3.63
C GLU A 276 22.87 -22.56 4.90
N GLU A 277 22.21 -22.00 5.90
CA GLU A 277 22.78 -21.92 7.23
C GLU A 277 22.34 -23.17 8.01
N LYS A 278 23.22 -24.17 8.00
CA LYS A 278 23.12 -25.33 8.88
C LYS A 278 23.33 -24.86 10.32
N GLY A 279 22.25 -24.90 11.10
CA GLY A 279 22.33 -25.14 12.54
C GLY A 279 22.07 -23.93 13.43
N SER A 280 20.83 -23.82 13.91
CA SER A 280 20.54 -23.77 15.35
C SER A 280 19.02 -23.87 15.55
N LEU A 281 18.63 -24.94 16.22
CA LEU A 281 17.30 -25.20 16.75
C LEU A 281 16.89 -24.08 17.73
N GLU A 282 15.59 -23.80 17.80
CA GLU A 282 14.90 -23.11 18.89
C GLU A 282 15.28 -21.65 19.19
N GLN A 283 14.71 -20.72 18.42
CA GLN A 283 14.50 -19.36 18.92
C GLN A 283 13.19 -18.81 18.37
N LYS A 284 12.17 -18.83 19.24
CA LYS A 284 10.86 -18.13 19.17
C LYS A 284 10.30 -17.96 17.75
N GLU A 285 9.23 -18.69 17.44
CA GLU A 285 8.19 -18.24 16.51
C GLU A 285 7.66 -16.86 16.95
N LYS A 286 8.45 -15.80 16.75
CA LYS A 286 7.87 -14.50 16.46
C LYS A 286 7.29 -14.70 15.07
N GLU A 287 5.97 -14.94 15.00
CA GLU A 287 5.18 -14.65 13.80
C GLU A 287 5.68 -13.30 13.27
N ARG A 288 6.58 -13.33 12.29
CA ARG A 288 7.09 -12.09 11.69
C ARG A 288 5.94 -11.60 10.84
N ALA A 289 5.35 -10.47 11.24
CA ALA A 289 4.10 -9.96 10.69
C ALA A 289 4.13 -9.98 9.15
N GLU A 290 3.28 -10.83 8.57
CA GLU A 290 3.00 -10.84 7.14
C GLU A 290 2.12 -9.64 6.85
N PHE A 291 2.65 -8.69 6.08
CA PHE A 291 1.96 -7.47 5.70
C PHE A 291 1.96 -7.34 4.18
N SER A 292 0.80 -7.04 3.62
CA SER A 292 0.66 -6.67 2.21
C SER A 292 -0.01 -5.31 2.03
N LEU A 293 0.56 -4.48 1.17
CA LEU A 293 -0.07 -3.27 0.66
C LEU A 293 -0.47 -3.49 -0.81
N LEU A 294 -1.75 -3.39 -1.10
CA LEU A 294 -2.32 -3.43 -2.43
C LEU A 294 -2.75 -2.02 -2.85
N ILE A 295 -2.31 -1.56 -4.02
CA ILE A 295 -2.73 -0.29 -4.62
C ILE A 295 -3.40 -0.61 -5.93
N CYS A 296 -4.67 -0.26 -6.04
CA CYS A 296 -5.46 -0.43 -7.25
C CYS A 296 -5.82 0.96 -7.76
N ALA A 297 -5.56 1.23 -9.04
CA ALA A 297 -5.99 2.46 -9.69
C ALA A 297 -6.89 2.14 -10.87
N CYS A 298 -8.08 2.76 -10.91
CA CYS A 298 -8.99 2.65 -12.05
C CYS A 298 -8.94 3.90 -12.91
N LYS A 299 -9.04 3.72 -14.23
CA LYS A 299 -9.32 4.84 -15.13
C LYS A 299 -10.70 5.38 -14.82
N SER A 300 -10.80 6.69 -14.59
CA SER A 300 -12.08 7.37 -14.68
C SER A 300 -12.50 7.40 -16.15
N PRO A 301 -13.75 7.03 -16.50
CA PRO A 301 -14.29 7.44 -17.78
C PRO A 301 -14.35 8.98 -17.77
N ASP A 302 -13.81 9.59 -18.83
CA ASP A 302 -13.93 11.04 -19.08
C ASP A 302 -15.41 11.46 -19.23
#